data_AF-A0A517NVL3-F1
#
_entry.id   AF-A0A517NVL3-F1
#
_cell.length_a   1.000
_cell.length_b   1.000
_cell.length_c   1.000
_cell.angle_alpha   90.00
_cell.angle_beta   90.00
_cell.angle_gamma   90.00
#
_symmetry.space_group_name_H-M   'P 1'
#
loop_
_entity.id
_entity.type
_entity.pdbx_description
1 polymer ?
#
loop_
_entity_poly.entity_id
_entity_poly.type
_entity_poly.pdbx_seq_one_letter_code
_entity_poly.pdbx_strand_id
1 'polypeptide(L)'
;MIQPTQIVPGICVDESGQATVDPSMHDVLFDLALNLEEPTDLAVDMQHVVAALVLARRDEQVDESARIKANDQQLIKLLVPHIKSVFSLYNGQLGADE
;
A
#
# COMPACT_ATOMS: atom_id res chain seq x y z
N MET A 1 19.11 -5.87 16.82
CA MET A 1 17.73 -5.40 16.70
C MET A 1 17.67 -4.67 15.38
N ILE A 2 17.06 -5.29 14.37
CA ILE A 2 16.93 -4.68 13.05
C ILE A 2 15.65 -3.85 13.09
N GLN A 3 15.74 -2.59 12.67
CA GLN A 3 14.62 -1.65 12.76
C GLN A 3 13.68 -1.89 11.59
N PRO A 4 12.35 -1.82 11.80
CA PRO A 4 11.39 -1.92 10.72
C PRO A 4 11.65 -0.82 9.69
N THR A 5 11.57 -1.17 8.41
CA THR A 5 11.81 -0.24 7.31
C THR A 5 10.59 0.64 7.14
N GLN A 6 10.77 1.96 7.29
CA GLN A 6 9.70 2.91 7.00
C GLN A 6 9.47 3.00 5.49
N ILE A 7 8.23 2.72 5.08
CA ILE A 7 7.80 2.79 3.68
C ILE A 7 7.39 4.21 3.35
N VAL A 8 6.52 4.77 4.19
CA VAL A 8 6.01 6.14 4.19
C VAL A 8 5.71 6.54 5.63
N PRO A 9 5.49 7.82 5.95
CA PRO A 9 5.13 8.23 7.31
C PRO A 9 3.88 7.47 7.79
N GLY A 10 3.99 6.77 8.91
CA GLY A 10 2.90 5.98 9.49
C GLY A 10 2.74 4.57 8.92
N ILE A 11 3.62 4.10 8.03
CA ILE A 11 3.61 2.71 7.55
C ILE A 11 5.05 2.16 7.55
N CYS A 12 5.25 1.09 8.30
CA CYS A 12 6.53 0.40 8.40
C CYS A 12 6.37 -1.08 8.08
N VAL A 13 7.43 -1.72 7.57
CA VAL A 13 7.46 -3.17 7.31
C VAL A 13 8.65 -3.77 8.04
N ASP A 14 8.43 -4.88 8.74
CA ASP A 14 9.50 -5.62 9.38
C ASP A 14 10.21 -6.59 8.41
N GLU A 15 11.22 -7.31 8.90
CA GLU A 15 11.98 -8.27 8.08
C GLU A 15 11.15 -9.50 7.66
N SER A 16 10.07 -9.80 8.37
CA SER A 16 9.13 -10.88 8.06
C SER A 16 8.16 -10.48 6.94
N GLY A 17 8.18 -9.20 6.53
CA GLY A 17 7.24 -8.65 5.56
C GLY A 17 5.91 -8.22 6.18
N GLN A 18 5.79 -8.18 7.51
CA GLN A 18 4.59 -7.72 8.18
C GLN A 18 4.58 -6.19 8.23
N ALA A 19 3.50 -5.62 7.69
CA ALA A 19 3.29 -4.19 7.69
C ALA A 19 2.57 -3.73 8.97
N THR A 20 3.15 -2.74 9.64
CA THR A 20 2.50 -2.01 10.74
C THR A 20 2.02 -0.67 10.20
N VAL A 21 0.73 -0.39 10.43
CA VAL A 21 0.07 0.85 10.00
C VAL A 21 -0.32 1.64 11.24
N ASP A 22 0.06 2.92 11.27
CA ASP A 22 -0.37 3.84 12.31
C ASP A 22 -1.88 4.11 12.20
N PRO A 23 -2.63 4.12 13.30
CA PRO A 23 -4.08 4.34 13.27
C PRO A 23 -4.50 5.64 12.56
N SER A 24 -3.66 6.68 12.57
CA SER A 24 -3.94 7.93 11.86
C SER A 24 -3.96 7.79 10.33
N MET A 25 -3.42 6.71 9.79
CA MET A 25 -3.42 6.40 8.36
C MET A 25 -4.63 5.60 7.91
N HIS A 26 -5.44 5.03 8.82
CA HIS A 26 -6.55 4.14 8.46
C HIS A 26 -7.57 4.82 7.54
N ASP A 27 -8.06 6.02 7.90
CA ASP A 27 -9.02 6.75 7.07
C ASP A 27 -8.41 7.09 5.70
N VAL A 28 -7.15 7.53 5.67
CA VAL A 28 -6.44 7.89 4.43
C VAL A 28 -6.27 6.68 3.51
N LEU A 29 -5.93 5.51 4.07
CA LEU A 29 -5.75 4.28 3.30
C LEU A 29 -7.09 3.71 2.84
N PHE A 30 -8.13 3.83 3.64
CA PHE A 30 -9.48 3.42 3.27
C PHE A 30 -10.02 4.27 2.10
N ASP A 31 -9.94 5.60 2.20
CA ASP A 31 -10.33 6.49 1.11
C ASP A 31 -9.47 6.27 -0.15
N LEU A 32 -8.17 6.01 0.03
CA LEU A 32 -7.28 5.68 -1.09
C LEU A 32 -7.67 4.37 -1.76
N ALA A 33 -8.05 3.35 -0.98
CA ALA A 33 -8.52 2.07 -1.50
C ALA A 33 -9.78 2.26 -2.36
N LEU A 34 -10.77 3.01 -1.85
CA LEU A 34 -11.98 3.37 -2.60
C LEU A 34 -11.67 4.08 -3.92
N ASN A 35 -10.76 5.06 -3.88
CA ASN A 35 -10.34 5.79 -5.08
C ASN A 35 -9.55 4.94 -6.08
N LEU A 36 -9.01 3.80 -5.65
CA LEU A 36 -8.28 2.85 -6.49
C LEU A 36 -9.19 1.79 -7.11
N GLU A 37 -10.40 1.55 -6.60
CA GLU A 37 -11.32 0.55 -7.14
C GLU A 37 -11.70 0.84 -8.60
N GLU A 38 -12.21 2.04 -8.89
CA GLU A 38 -12.64 2.43 -10.24
C GLU A 38 -11.52 2.31 -11.30
N PRO A 39 -10.30 2.86 -11.10
CA PRO A 39 -9.24 2.76 -12.11
C PRO A 39 -8.60 1.37 -12.20
N THR A 40 -8.76 0.53 -11.18
CA THR A 40 -8.21 -0.84 -11.20
C THR A 40 -9.21 -1.87 -11.69
N ASP A 41 -10.51 -1.59 -11.58
CA ASP A 41 -11.64 -2.52 -11.76
C ASP A 41 -11.53 -3.74 -10.80
N LEU A 42 -11.06 -3.49 -9.57
CA LEU A 42 -10.81 -4.50 -8.54
C LEU A 42 -11.38 -4.03 -7.20
N ALA A 43 -11.76 -4.98 -6.33
CA ALA A 43 -12.20 -4.70 -4.97
C ALA A 43 -10.97 -4.43 -4.08
N VAL A 44 -10.51 -3.18 -4.05
CA VAL A 44 -9.28 -2.78 -3.37
C VAL A 44 -9.56 -2.54 -1.88
N ASP A 45 -8.69 -3.07 -1.03
CA ASP A 45 -8.76 -2.89 0.42
C ASP A 45 -7.45 -2.28 0.94
N MET A 46 -7.44 -1.81 2.20
CA MET A 46 -6.26 -1.21 2.82
C MET A 46 -5.00 -2.10 2.71
N GLN A 47 -5.15 -3.42 2.84
CA GLN A 47 -4.02 -4.34 2.72
C GLN A 47 -3.42 -4.34 1.30
N HIS A 48 -4.26 -4.27 0.28
CA HIS A 48 -3.82 -4.14 -1.12
C HIS A 48 -3.06 -2.82 -1.32
N VAL A 49 -3.55 -1.73 -0.74
CA VAL A 49 -2.88 -0.41 -0.79
C VAL A 49 -1.52 -0.45 -0.12
N VAL A 50 -1.43 -1.04 1.08
CA VAL A 50 -0.16 -1.18 1.81
C VAL A 50 0.82 -2.03 1.01
N ALA A 51 0.40 -3.18 0.48
CA ALA A 51 1.24 -4.02 -0.36
C ALA A 51 1.73 -3.27 -1.60
N ALA A 52 0.86 -2.51 -2.26
CA ALA A 52 1.23 -1.70 -3.42
C ALA A 52 2.23 -0.57 -3.06
N LEU A 53 2.10 0.07 -1.89
CA LEU A 53 3.07 1.05 -1.41
C LEU A 53 4.44 0.42 -1.11
N VAL A 54 4.45 -0.81 -0.58
CA VAL A 54 5.69 -1.56 -0.36
C VAL A 54 6.38 -1.89 -1.68
N LEU A 55 5.61 -2.33 -2.69
CA LEU A 55 6.16 -2.57 -4.03
C LEU A 55 6.68 -1.26 -4.66
N ALA A 56 5.90 -0.18 -4.61
CA ALA A 56 6.32 1.13 -5.08
C ALA A 56 7.60 1.63 -4.39
N ARG A 57 7.79 1.35 -3.10
CA ARG A 57 9.02 1.70 -2.36
C ARG A 57 10.22 0.89 -2.85
N ARG A 58 10.01 -0.40 -3.14
CA ARG A 58 11.05 -1.28 -3.71
C ARG A 58 11.48 -0.85 -5.11
N ASP A 59 10.55 -0.31 -5.89
CA ASP A 59 10.83 0.31 -7.20
C ASP A 59 11.33 1.76 -7.09
N GLU A 60 11.65 2.26 -5.88
CA GLU A 60 12.15 3.63 -5.62
C GLU A 60 11.18 4.74 -6.11
N GLN A 61 9.88 4.43 -6.24
CA GLN A 61 8.85 5.36 -6.73
C GLN A 61 8.16 6.13 -5.61
N VAL A 62 8.22 5.61 -4.38
CA VAL A 62 7.82 6.31 -3.16
C VAL A 62 8.95 6.25 -2.15
N ASP A 63 8.97 7.22 -1.24
CA ASP A 63 9.99 7.35 -0.23
C ASP A 63 9.41 7.46 1.18
N GLU A 64 10.26 7.26 2.18
CA GLU A 64 9.91 7.39 3.58
C GLU A 64 9.39 8.79 3.97
N SER A 65 9.62 9.80 3.11
CA SER A 65 9.08 11.16 3.25
C SER A 65 7.84 11.44 2.39
N ALA A 66 7.39 10.47 1.59
CA ALA A 66 6.25 10.65 0.70
C ALA A 66 4.96 10.81 1.51
N ARG A 67 4.30 11.96 1.34
CA ARG A 67 3.01 12.21 1.99
C ARG A 67 1.91 11.55 1.18
N ILE A 68 1.33 10.50 1.74
CA ILE A 68 0.18 9.81 1.17
C ILE A 68 -1.07 10.64 1.40
N LYS A 69 -1.85 10.83 0.33
CA LYS A 69 -3.15 11.48 0.36
C LYS A 69 -4.11 10.68 -0.50
N ALA A 70 -5.31 10.44 0.01
CA ALA A 70 -6.31 9.63 -0.68
C ALA A 70 -6.68 10.16 -2.08
N ASN A 71 -6.74 11.49 -2.24
CA ASN A 71 -7.16 12.12 -3.50
C ASN A 71 -5.98 12.55 -4.40
N ASP A 72 -4.77 12.08 -4.13
CA ASP A 72 -3.62 12.41 -4.97
C ASP A 72 -3.66 11.59 -6.27
N GLN A 73 -4.04 12.25 -7.36
CA GLN A 73 -4.15 11.65 -8.68
C GLN A 73 -2.84 11.07 -9.21
N GLN A 74 -1.68 11.63 -8.81
CA GLN A 74 -0.39 11.07 -9.21
C GLN A 74 -0.11 9.77 -8.46
N LEU A 75 -0.38 9.76 -7.14
CA LEU A 75 -0.25 8.57 -6.32
C LEU A 75 -1.19 7.46 -6.80
N ILE A 76 -2.46 7.77 -7.08
CA ILE A 76 -3.43 6.78 -7.59
C ILE A 76 -2.88 6.15 -8.86
N LYS A 77 -2.50 6.95 -9.87
CA LYS A 77 -1.94 6.44 -11.14
C LYS A 77 -0.69 5.59 -10.95
N LEU A 78 0.15 5.94 -9.99
CA LEU A 78 1.35 5.19 -9.64
C LEU A 78 1.00 3.84 -9.01
N LEU A 79 -0.01 3.81 -8.14
CA LEU A 79 -0.41 2.58 -7.42
C LEU A 79 -1.25 1.62 -8.27
N VAL A 80 -2.01 2.08 -9.27
CA VAL A 80 -2.81 1.20 -10.16
C VAL A 80 -2.04 -0.02 -10.68
N PRO A 81 -0.85 0.11 -11.33
CA PRO A 81 -0.12 -1.06 -11.83
C PRO A 81 0.37 -1.98 -10.70
N HIS A 82 0.71 -1.43 -9.54
CA HIS A 82 1.13 -2.20 -8.37
C HIS A 82 -0.02 -2.99 -7.77
N ILE A 83 -1.20 -2.37 -7.63
CA ILE A 83 -2.42 -3.05 -7.16
C ILE A 83 -2.76 -4.22 -8.07
N LYS A 84 -2.77 -4.01 -9.40
CA LYS A 84 -3.03 -5.10 -10.36
C LYS A 84 -2.02 -6.23 -10.24
N SER A 85 -0.76 -5.90 -9.98
CA SER A 85 0.29 -6.88 -9.76
C SER A 85 0.09 -7.66 -8.45
N VAL A 86 -0.27 -6.98 -7.36
CA VAL A 86 -0.63 -7.61 -6.08
C VAL A 86 -1.78 -8.59 -6.26
N PHE A 87 -2.87 -8.19 -6.92
CA PHE A 87 -3.99 -9.08 -7.20
C PHE A 87 -3.60 -10.27 -8.07
N SER A 88 -2.73 -10.07 -9.05
CA SER A 88 -2.25 -11.16 -9.93
C SER A 88 -1.34 -12.14 -9.20
N LEU A 89 -0.51 -11.66 -8.26
CA LEU A 89 0.47 -12.47 -7.53
C LEU A 89 -0.15 -13.23 -6.35
N TYR A 90 -1.11 -12.60 -5.66
CA TYR A 90 -1.71 -13.13 -4.44
C TYR A 90 -3.18 -13.54 -4.62
N ASN A 91 -3.69 -13.52 -5.85
CA ASN A 91 -5.06 -13.86 -6.20
C ASN A 91 -6.12 -13.10 -5.37
N GLY A 92 -5.78 -11.88 -4.93
CA GLY A 92 -6.62 -11.04 -4.05
C GLY A 92 -6.63 -11.46 -2.57
N GLN A 93 -5.80 -12.41 -2.15
CA GLN A 93 -5.68 -12.84 -0.75
C GLN A 93 -4.38 -12.33 -0.14
N LEU A 94 -4.47 -11.27 0.65
CA LEU A 94 -3.40 -10.82 1.55
C LEU A 94 -3.83 -11.05 3.00
N GLY A 95 -2.85 -11.29 3.89
CA GLY A 95 -3.10 -11.42 5.33
C GLY A 95 -3.55 -12.81 5.82
N ALA A 96 -3.43 -13.86 4.99
CA ALA A 96 -3.55 -15.23 5.47
C ALA A 96 -2.24 -15.67 6.13
N ASP A 97 -2.11 -15.40 7.43
CA ASP A 97 -1.24 -16.19 8.31
C ASP A 97 -1.91 -17.57 8.45
N GLU A 98 -1.19 -18.66 8.14
CA GLU A 98 -1.61 -20.02 8.54
C GLU A 98 -1.31 -20.29 10.01
#